data_AF-U4UXI5-F1
#
_entry.id   AF-U4UXI5-F1
#
_cell.length_a   1.000
_cell.length_b   1.000
_cell.length_c   1.000
_cell.angle_alpha   90.00
_cell.angle_beta   90.00
_cell.angle_gamma   90.00
#
_symmetry.space_group_name_H-M   'P 1'
#
loop_
_entity.id
_entity.type
_entity.pdbx_description
1 polymer ?
#
loop_
_entity_poly.entity_id
_entity_poly.type
_entity_poly.pdbx_seq_one_letter_code
_entity_poly.pdbx_strand_id
1 'polypeptide(L)'
;MKLQENMMTFTVFAAVVYGLWFYLAPASYFSLMMMPADLVNAVAINQLQNTGIGLFVLAYLFNALRKGTTDSNRSEMMQHHAVGWGTWGVLMLAMMTASGQLNAGNLFMWQAIVFLIIAAAFYLVKDGNSVTSEA
;
A
#
# COMPACT_ATOMS: atom_id res chain seq x y z
N MET A 1 -20.57 5.33 -3.96
CA MET A 1 -20.21 5.07 -5.38
C MET A 1 -18.94 5.77 -5.83
N LYS A 2 -18.96 7.06 -6.21
CA LYS A 2 -17.78 7.74 -6.82
C LYS A 2 -16.53 7.72 -5.92
N LEU A 3 -16.71 7.85 -4.61
CA LEU A 3 -15.60 7.76 -3.64
C LEU A 3 -14.92 6.38 -3.70
N GLN A 4 -15.67 5.28 -3.67
CA GLN A 4 -15.13 3.92 -3.70
C GLN A 4 -14.40 3.64 -5.04
N GLU A 5 -14.94 4.10 -6.17
CA GLU A 5 -14.27 4.02 -7.47
C GLU A 5 -12.93 4.78 -7.49
N ASN A 6 -12.91 5.98 -6.91
CA ASN A 6 -11.68 6.76 -6.79
C ASN A 6 -10.66 6.06 -5.89
N MET A 7 -11.10 5.44 -4.80
CA MET A 7 -10.22 4.70 -3.89
C MET A 7 -9.63 3.45 -4.57
N MET A 8 -10.43 2.65 -5.27
CA MET A 8 -9.90 1.52 -6.05
C MET A 8 -8.89 1.99 -7.12
N THR A 9 -9.18 3.13 -7.77
CA THR A 9 -8.24 3.75 -8.72
C THR A 9 -6.97 4.26 -8.04
N PHE A 10 -7.06 4.75 -6.81
CA PHE A 10 -5.90 5.15 -6.01
C PHE A 10 -4.92 3.99 -5.79
N THR A 11 -5.41 2.77 -5.51
CA THR A 11 -4.51 1.62 -5.34
C THR A 11 -3.73 1.31 -6.62
N VAL A 12 -4.40 1.37 -7.78
CA VAL A 12 -3.74 1.21 -9.09
C VAL A 12 -2.70 2.30 -9.29
N PHE A 13 -3.06 3.56 -9.04
CA PHE A 13 -2.16 4.70 -9.20
C PHE A 13 -0.92 4.60 -8.28
N ALA A 14 -1.14 4.31 -7.00
CA ALA A 14 -0.06 4.12 -6.03
C ALA A 14 0.88 2.99 -6.47
N ALA A 15 0.34 1.85 -6.90
CA ALA A 15 1.14 0.73 -7.38
C ALA A 15 1.98 1.11 -8.63
N VAL A 16 1.45 1.91 -9.56
CA VAL A 16 2.23 2.39 -10.71
C VAL A 16 3.35 3.34 -10.28
N VAL A 17 3.03 4.35 -9.45
CA VAL A 17 4.00 5.37 -9.04
C VAL A 17 5.12 4.76 -8.20
N TYR A 18 4.78 4.00 -7.16
CA TYR A 18 5.77 3.34 -6.32
C TYR A 18 6.49 2.21 -7.09
N GLY A 19 5.79 1.52 -8.00
CA GLY A 19 6.41 0.53 -8.89
C GLY A 19 7.52 1.13 -9.75
N LEU A 20 7.24 2.26 -10.42
CA LEU A 20 8.22 2.99 -11.22
C LEU A 20 9.38 3.48 -10.35
N TRP A 21 9.08 4.05 -9.19
CA TRP A 21 10.10 4.58 -8.31
C TRP A 21 11.04 3.48 -7.77
N PHE A 22 10.47 2.37 -7.29
CA PHE A 22 11.23 1.25 -6.75
C PHE A 22 12.07 0.55 -7.82
N TYR A 23 11.58 0.48 -9.04
CA TYR A 23 12.30 -0.15 -10.14
C TYR A 23 13.40 0.75 -10.71
N LEU A 24 13.10 2.03 -10.99
CA LEU A 24 13.99 2.94 -11.72
C LEU A 24 14.97 3.68 -10.80
N ALA A 25 14.57 4.00 -9.57
CA ALA A 25 15.39 4.79 -8.64
C ALA A 25 15.36 4.25 -7.19
N PRO A 26 15.62 2.95 -6.96
CA PRO A 26 15.56 2.32 -5.64
C PRO A 26 16.46 3.00 -4.58
N ALA A 27 17.67 3.44 -4.98
CA ALA A 27 18.58 4.12 -4.07
C ALA A 27 18.01 5.45 -3.53
N SER A 28 17.25 6.18 -4.35
CA SER A 28 16.60 7.42 -3.92
C SER A 28 15.49 7.18 -2.90
N TYR A 29 14.78 6.05 -3.02
CA TYR A 29 13.81 5.64 -2.02
C TYR A 29 14.49 5.29 -0.69
N PHE A 30 15.55 4.48 -0.72
CA PHE A 30 16.31 4.17 0.50
C PHE A 30 16.89 5.42 1.16
N SER A 31 17.36 6.38 0.36
CA SER A 31 17.82 7.67 0.86
C SER A 31 16.69 8.47 1.54
N LEU A 32 15.49 8.52 0.95
CA LEU A 32 14.33 9.14 1.60
C LEU A 32 14.01 8.46 2.93
N MET A 33 14.10 7.13 2.97
CA MET A 33 13.85 6.33 4.17
C MET A 33 15.01 6.41 5.18
N MET A 34 15.99 7.29 4.96
CA MET A 34 17.17 7.51 5.81
C MET A 34 17.95 6.22 6.08
N MET A 35 17.94 5.29 5.12
CA MET A 35 18.67 4.04 5.25
C MET A 35 20.19 4.32 5.19
N PRO A 36 20.98 3.80 6.14
CA PRO A 36 22.43 3.92 6.11
C PRO A 36 23.02 3.40 4.80
N ALA A 37 23.97 4.15 4.22
CA ALA A 37 24.52 3.87 2.89
C ALA A 37 25.23 2.51 2.81
N ASP A 38 25.79 2.03 3.92
CA ASP A 38 26.43 0.72 4.05
C ASP A 38 25.43 -0.44 3.98
N LEU A 39 24.15 -0.20 4.30
CA LEU A 39 23.08 -1.18 4.17
C LEU A 39 22.43 -1.17 2.78
N VAL A 40 22.62 -0.11 1.99
CA VAL A 40 22.13 -0.01 0.60
C VAL A 40 23.11 -0.72 -0.34
N ASN A 41 22.97 -2.05 -0.39
CA ASN A 41 23.77 -2.91 -1.25
C ASN A 41 22.96 -3.49 -2.43
N ALA A 42 23.63 -4.22 -3.32
CA ALA A 42 23.00 -4.81 -4.50
C ALA A 42 21.80 -5.72 -4.19
N VAL A 43 21.84 -6.44 -3.06
CA VAL A 43 20.72 -7.30 -2.64
C VAL A 43 19.52 -6.44 -2.26
N ALA A 44 19.71 -5.43 -1.42
CA ALA A 44 18.63 -4.51 -1.02
C ALA A 44 18.01 -3.79 -2.23
N ILE A 45 18.86 -3.33 -3.16
CA ILE A 45 18.43 -2.72 -4.42
C ILE A 45 17.60 -3.69 -5.25
N ASN A 46 18.09 -4.91 -5.49
CA ASN A 46 17.36 -5.91 -6.28
C ASN A 46 16.02 -6.31 -5.63
N GLN A 47 15.96 -6.40 -4.30
CA GLN A 47 14.70 -6.69 -3.60
C GLN A 47 13.67 -5.57 -3.80
N LEU A 48 14.11 -4.31 -3.70
CA LEU A 48 13.21 -3.18 -3.94
C LEU A 48 12.76 -3.13 -5.40
N GLN A 49 13.65 -3.38 -6.37
CA GLN A 49 13.28 -3.45 -7.78
C GLN A 49 12.30 -4.59 -8.07
N ASN A 50 12.49 -5.77 -7.48
CA ASN A 50 11.54 -6.89 -7.56
C ASN A 50 10.18 -6.52 -6.96
N THR A 51 10.18 -5.78 -5.85
CA THR A 51 8.96 -5.23 -5.26
C THR A 51 8.27 -4.28 -6.26
N GLY A 52 9.03 -3.43 -6.94
CA GLY A 52 8.52 -2.55 -7.99
C GLY A 52 7.88 -3.31 -9.16
N ILE A 53 8.49 -4.41 -9.61
CA ILE A 53 7.91 -5.31 -10.63
C ILE A 53 6.59 -5.90 -10.12
N GLY A 54 6.58 -6.40 -8.88
CA GLY A 54 5.38 -6.94 -8.25
C GLY A 54 4.24 -5.91 -8.18
N LEU A 55 4.55 -4.65 -7.88
CA LEU A 55 3.57 -3.56 -7.88
C LEU A 55 2.98 -3.32 -9.28
N PHE A 56 3.73 -3.48 -10.37
CA PHE A 56 3.15 -3.39 -11.72
C PHE A 56 2.18 -4.54 -12.02
N VAL A 57 2.51 -5.76 -11.58
CA VAL A 57 1.58 -6.90 -11.71
C VAL A 57 0.28 -6.61 -10.95
N LEU A 58 0.38 -6.10 -9.73
CA LEU A 58 -0.78 -5.70 -8.93
C LEU A 58 -1.56 -4.53 -9.56
N ALA A 59 -0.87 -3.53 -10.12
CA ALA A 59 -1.50 -2.41 -10.80
C ALA A 59 -2.35 -2.91 -11.99
N TYR A 60 -1.80 -3.80 -12.81
CA TYR A 60 -2.54 -4.43 -13.90
C TYR A 60 -3.74 -5.23 -13.39
N LEU A 61 -3.53 -6.10 -12.39
CA LEU A 61 -4.58 -6.94 -11.82
C LEU A 61 -5.74 -6.10 -11.28
N PHE A 62 -5.47 -5.12 -10.41
CA PHE A 62 -6.52 -4.27 -9.85
C PHE A 62 -7.18 -3.37 -10.89
N ASN A 63 -6.43 -2.93 -11.91
CA ASN A 63 -7.02 -2.19 -13.03
C ASN A 63 -7.95 -3.05 -13.89
N ALA A 64 -7.67 -4.36 -14.02
CA ALA A 64 -8.56 -5.29 -14.70
C ALA A 64 -9.79 -5.59 -13.84
N LEU A 65 -9.59 -5.93 -12.55
CA LEU A 65 -10.65 -6.30 -11.62
C LEU A 65 -11.66 -5.17 -11.41
N ARG A 66 -11.21 -3.91 -11.32
CA ARG A 66 -12.13 -2.77 -11.11
C ARG A 66 -13.14 -2.56 -12.24
N LYS A 67 -12.86 -3.05 -13.46
CA LYS A 67 -13.79 -2.96 -14.60
C LYS A 67 -15.00 -3.89 -14.44
N GLY A 68 -14.85 -4.97 -13.67
CA GLY A 68 -15.92 -5.91 -13.35
C GLY A 68 -16.60 -5.63 -12.02
N THR A 69 -16.24 -4.55 -11.32
CA THR A 69 -16.85 -4.18 -10.05
C THR A 69 -18.22 -3.55 -10.30
N THR A 70 -19.25 -4.16 -9.72
CA THR A 70 -20.65 -3.72 -9.74
C THR A 70 -21.10 -3.41 -8.32
N ASP A 71 -22.31 -2.86 -8.15
CA ASP A 71 -22.80 -2.53 -6.80
C ASP A 71 -22.96 -3.76 -5.89
N SER A 72 -23.19 -4.95 -6.46
CA SER A 72 -23.35 -6.19 -5.70
C SER A 72 -22.06 -6.75 -5.12
N ASN A 73 -20.90 -6.45 -5.70
CA ASN A 73 -19.59 -6.96 -5.24
C ASN A 73 -18.62 -5.86 -4.78
N ARG A 74 -19.05 -4.59 -4.81
CA ARG A 74 -18.22 -3.43 -4.48
C ARG A 74 -17.70 -3.46 -3.05
N SER A 75 -18.54 -3.79 -2.07
CA SER A 75 -18.14 -3.85 -0.66
C SER A 75 -17.06 -4.89 -0.44
N GLU A 76 -17.21 -6.07 -1.04
CA GLU A 76 -16.20 -7.13 -1.01
C GLU A 76 -14.89 -6.69 -1.69
N MET A 77 -14.96 -6.04 -2.85
CA MET A 77 -13.77 -5.50 -3.52
C MET A 77 -13.05 -4.46 -2.66
N MET A 78 -13.78 -3.55 -2.01
CA MET A 78 -13.22 -2.58 -1.07
C MET A 78 -12.57 -3.28 0.13
N GLN A 79 -13.18 -4.35 0.65
CA GLN A 79 -12.62 -5.15 1.73
C GLN A 79 -11.32 -5.84 1.31
N HIS A 80 -11.21 -6.37 0.09
CA HIS A 80 -9.94 -6.94 -0.40
C HIS A 80 -8.81 -5.90 -0.45
N HIS A 81 -9.11 -4.68 -0.89
CA HIS A 81 -8.13 -3.59 -0.84
C HIS A 81 -7.73 -3.25 0.61
N ALA A 82 -8.71 -3.17 1.52
CA ALA A 82 -8.44 -2.95 2.95
C ALA A 82 -7.52 -4.04 3.52
N VAL A 83 -7.81 -5.31 3.24
CA VAL A 83 -6.99 -6.44 3.68
C VAL A 83 -5.59 -6.38 3.08
N GLY A 84 -5.44 -6.03 1.81
CA GLY A 84 -4.13 -5.90 1.17
C GLY A 84 -3.25 -4.84 1.83
N TRP A 85 -3.77 -3.61 1.96
CA TRP A 85 -3.07 -2.52 2.66
C TRP A 85 -2.80 -2.83 4.13
N GLY A 86 -3.77 -3.43 4.81
CA GLY A 86 -3.68 -3.78 6.23
C GLY A 86 -2.62 -4.86 6.48
N THR A 87 -2.59 -5.89 5.64
CA THR A 87 -1.59 -6.96 5.70
C THR A 87 -0.19 -6.39 5.54
N TRP A 88 0.01 -5.48 4.58
CA TRP A 88 1.30 -4.84 4.38
C TRP A 88 1.74 -4.05 5.63
N GLY A 89 0.87 -3.20 6.17
CA GLY A 89 1.17 -2.41 7.37
C GLY A 89 1.47 -3.28 8.59
N VAL A 90 0.64 -4.29 8.87
CA VAL A 90 0.82 -5.20 10.01
C VAL A 90 2.12 -5.99 9.88
N LEU A 91 2.40 -6.57 8.71
CA LEU A 91 3.62 -7.37 8.51
C LEU A 91 4.88 -6.52 8.61
N MET A 92 4.87 -5.28 8.10
CA MET A 92 6.00 -4.36 8.29
C MET A 92 6.25 -4.07 9.77
N LEU A 93 5.20 -3.76 10.54
CA LEU A 93 5.33 -3.53 11.99
C LEU A 93 5.83 -4.78 12.73
N ALA A 94 5.31 -5.96 12.37
CA ALA A 94 5.76 -7.23 12.95
C ALA A 94 7.24 -7.50 12.64
N MET A 95 7.69 -7.28 11.40
CA MET A 95 9.10 -7.41 11.01
C MET A 95 10.01 -6.44 11.76
N MET A 96 9.59 -5.18 11.92
CA MET A 96 10.36 -4.18 12.69
C MET A 96 10.41 -4.53 14.17
N THR A 97 9.33 -5.06 14.73
CA THR A 97 9.28 -5.52 16.12
C THR A 97 10.25 -6.68 16.32
N ALA A 98 10.21 -7.69 15.45
CA ALA A 98 11.08 -8.86 15.52
C ALA A 98 12.56 -8.53 15.32
N SER A 99 12.88 -7.48 14.58
CA SER A 99 14.27 -7.02 14.34
C SER A 99 14.76 -5.96 15.34
N GLY A 100 13.93 -5.57 16.33
CA GLY A 100 14.30 -4.53 17.30
C GLY A 100 14.39 -3.12 16.69
N GLN A 101 13.79 -2.91 15.51
CA GLN A 101 13.85 -1.66 14.75
C GLN A 101 12.58 -0.81 14.87
N LEU A 102 11.59 -1.24 15.67
CA LEU A 102 10.35 -0.50 15.89
C LEU A 102 10.60 0.72 16.79
N ASN A 103 10.76 1.90 16.17
CA ASN A 103 10.90 3.17 16.89
C ASN A 103 10.42 4.36 16.04
N ALA A 104 10.13 5.48 16.71
CA ALA A 104 9.59 6.68 16.06
C ALA A 104 10.56 7.38 15.09
N GLY A 105 11.87 7.13 15.19
CA GLY A 105 12.88 7.64 14.26
C GLY A 105 12.99 6.81 12.97
N ASN A 106 12.40 5.61 12.93
CA ASN A 106 12.42 4.75 11.75
C ASN A 106 11.26 5.11 10.80
N LEU A 107 11.58 5.68 9.64
CA LEU A 107 10.57 6.10 8.66
C LEU A 107 9.73 4.94 8.10
N PHE A 108 10.24 3.71 8.13
CA PHE A 108 9.46 2.53 7.75
C PHE A 108 8.30 2.26 8.71
N MET A 109 8.42 2.65 9.99
CA MET A 109 7.31 2.57 10.96
C MET A 109 6.15 3.48 10.53
N TRP A 110 6.47 4.72 10.17
CA TRP A 110 5.46 5.69 9.74
C TRP A 110 4.82 5.29 8.42
N GLN A 111 5.59 4.75 7.48
CA GLN A 111 5.04 4.18 6.25
C GLN A 111 4.06 3.03 6.54
N ALA A 112 4.40 2.13 7.47
CA ALA A 112 3.51 1.05 7.87
C ALA A 112 2.21 1.58 8.48
N ILE A 113 2.28 2.62 9.32
CA ILE A 113 1.10 3.31 9.88
C ILE A 113 0.25 3.93 8.76
N VAL A 114 0.85 4.57 7.76
CA VAL A 114 0.12 5.12 6.60
C VAL A 114 -0.64 4.02 5.86
N PHE A 115 -0.04 2.84 5.66
CA PHE A 115 -0.75 1.71 5.05
C PHE A 115 -1.93 1.22 5.89
N LEU A 116 -1.80 1.20 7.22
CA LEU A 116 -2.93 0.87 8.11
C LEU A 116 -4.04 1.93 8.05
N ILE A 117 -3.71 3.21 7.94
CA ILE A 117 -4.69 4.28 7.78
C ILE A 117 -5.45 4.12 6.46
N ILE A 118 -4.73 3.84 5.36
CA ILE A 118 -5.34 3.55 4.06
C ILE A 118 -6.26 2.34 4.17
N ALA A 119 -5.81 1.25 4.81
CA ALA A 119 -6.61 0.06 5.03
C ALA A 119 -7.92 0.36 5.79
N ALA A 120 -7.82 1.13 6.88
CA ALA A 120 -8.97 1.57 7.66
C ALA A 120 -9.94 2.41 6.81
N ALA A 121 -9.43 3.32 5.98
CA ALA A 121 -10.25 4.12 5.08
C ALA A 121 -11.04 3.23 4.09
N PHE A 122 -10.39 2.24 3.47
CA PHE A 122 -11.07 1.29 2.58
C PHE A 122 -12.16 0.50 3.33
N TYR A 123 -11.86 0.03 4.54
CA TYR A 123 -12.79 -0.75 5.34
C TYR A 123 -14.01 0.07 5.77
N LEU A 124 -13.81 1.29 6.26
CA LEU A 124 -14.89 2.16 6.74
C LEU A 124 -15.82 2.63 5.61
N VAL A 125 -15.31 2.77 4.40
CA VAL A 125 -16.06 3.27 3.23
C VAL A 125 -16.66 2.10 2.40
N LYS A 126 -16.42 0.84 2.78
CA LYS A 126 -16.75 -0.33 1.94
C LYS A 126 -18.23 -0.46 1.59
N ASP A 127 -19.13 -0.10 2.51
CA ASP A 127 -20.59 -0.20 2.31
C ASP A 127 -21.21 1.07 1.71
N GLY A 128 -20.39 2.07 1.38
CA GLY A 128 -20.84 3.42 1.02
C GLY A 128 -21.04 4.30 2.26
N ASN A 129 -21.21 5.61 2.10
CA ASN A 129 -21.46 6.54 3.21
C ASN A 129 -22.83 6.23 3.85
N SER A 130 -22.93 5.22 4.69
CA SER A 130 -24.08 4.95 5.55
C SER A 130 -23.90 5.53 6.97
N VAL A 131 -22.74 6.10 7.28
CA VAL A 131 -22.37 6.53 8.65
C VAL A 131 -22.59 8.04 8.89
N THR A 132 -23.30 8.77 8.02
CA THR A 132 -23.54 10.22 8.22
C THR A 132 -24.98 10.70 8.02
N SER A 133 -25.98 9.80 7.99
CA SER A 133 -27.39 10.21 7.95
C SER A 133 -28.09 10.23 9.32
N GLU A 134 -27.35 10.05 10.42
CA GLU A 134 -27.88 10.16 11.78
C GLU A 134 -26.98 11.08 12.62
N ALA A 135 -27.14 12.39 12.41
CA ALA A 135 -26.72 13.44 13.33
C ALA A 135 -27.66 14.64 13.19
#